data_AF-A0A8H4CXD7-F1
#
_entry.id   AF-A0A8H4CXD7-F1
#
_cell.length_a   1.000
_cell.length_b   1.000
_cell.length_c   1.000
_cell.angle_alpha   90.00
_cell.angle_beta   90.00
_cell.angle_gamma   90.00
#
_symmetry.space_group_name_H-M   'P 1'
#
loop_
_entity.id
_entity.type
_entity.pdbx_description
1 polymer ?
#
loop_
_entity_poly.entity_id
_entity_poly.type
_entity_poly.pdbx_seq_one_letter_code
_entity_poly.pdbx_strand_id
1 'polypeptide(L)'
;MKLSVFLSVAIIATSVSAGSHGWSRPKHLDKIPQDKGLPLHQIPECWQGCFQSTNHAYGGGDFNTISQRDFCEDKWAHLRSWAKTWGHTCGMIECKDKEDGYRMVRWYNSICMI
;
A
#
# COMPACT_ATOMS: atom_id res chain seq x y z
N MET A 1 14.12 37.04 46.78
CA MET A 1 12.90 36.65 46.02
C MET A 1 13.16 36.91 44.54
N LYS A 2 13.16 35.86 43.72
CA LYS A 2 13.10 35.96 42.25
C LYS A 2 12.15 34.86 41.77
N LEU A 3 10.92 35.26 41.42
CA LEU A 3 10.01 34.42 40.66
C LEU A 3 10.55 34.33 39.23
N SER A 4 10.71 33.12 38.72
CA SER A 4 10.82 32.89 37.28
C SER A 4 9.75 31.88 36.89
N VAL A 5 8.64 32.43 36.45
CA VAL A 5 7.57 31.74 35.74
C VAL A 5 8.06 31.53 34.32
N PHE A 6 8.21 30.28 33.88
CA PHE A 6 8.30 29.98 32.45
C PHE A 6 7.43 28.75 32.11
N LEU A 7 6.23 29.12 31.65
CA LEU A 7 5.38 28.51 30.64
C LEU A 7 5.67 27.04 30.24
N SER A 8 4.78 26.16 30.68
CA SER A 8 4.57 24.81 30.12
C SER A 8 4.04 24.92 28.69
N VAL A 9 4.82 24.49 27.69
CA VAL A 9 4.30 24.23 26.34
C VAL A 9 4.16 22.72 26.17
N ALA A 10 2.99 22.20 26.51
CA ALA A 10 2.59 20.83 26.17
C ALA A 10 2.15 20.80 24.70
N ILE A 11 3.03 20.37 23.81
CA ILE A 11 2.66 20.10 22.41
C ILE A 11 1.97 18.74 22.37
N ILE A 12 0.65 18.73 22.59
CA ILE A 12 -0.18 17.57 22.25
C ILE A 12 -0.36 17.59 20.73
N ALA A 13 0.53 16.91 20.01
CA ALA A 13 0.35 16.63 18.60
C ALA A 13 -0.68 15.50 18.44
N THR A 14 -1.97 15.79 18.59
CA THR A 14 -3.03 14.90 18.13
C THR A 14 -3.07 14.94 16.61
N SER A 15 -2.25 14.13 15.96
CA SER A 15 -2.38 13.83 14.55
C SER A 15 -3.59 12.90 14.36
N VAL A 16 -4.78 13.48 14.38
CA VAL A 16 -5.97 12.83 13.85
C VAL A 16 -5.80 12.81 12.33
N SER A 17 -5.34 11.69 11.77
CA SER A 17 -5.27 11.53 10.33
C SER A 17 -6.70 11.40 9.77
N ALA A 18 -7.32 12.53 9.51
CA ALA A 18 -8.55 12.60 8.75
C ALA A 18 -8.21 12.46 7.26
N GLY A 19 -8.69 11.36 6.66
CA GLY A 19 -8.95 11.25 5.23
C GLY A 19 -7.80 10.73 4.34
N SER A 20 -7.94 9.50 3.87
CA SER A 20 -7.90 9.23 2.42
C SER A 20 -8.61 7.90 2.18
N HIS A 21 -9.20 7.73 0.99
CA HIS A 21 -9.70 6.45 0.50
C HIS A 21 -8.51 5.51 0.26
N GLY A 22 -7.87 5.10 1.36
CA GLY A 22 -6.60 4.42 1.40
C GLY A 22 -6.78 2.91 1.41
N TRP A 23 -5.79 2.24 0.84
CA TRP A 23 -5.50 0.82 1.01
C TRP A 23 -5.62 0.51 2.51
N SER A 24 -6.77 -0.03 2.89
CA SER A 24 -7.09 -0.31 4.28
C SER A 24 -6.18 -1.43 4.74
N ARG A 25 -5.75 -1.40 6.01
CA ARG A 25 -5.01 -2.54 6.56
C ARG A 25 -5.94 -3.76 6.61
N PRO A 26 -5.49 -4.93 6.15
CA PRO A 26 -6.23 -6.17 6.33
C PRO A 26 -6.62 -6.38 7.79
N LYS A 27 -7.86 -6.77 8.05
CA LYS A 27 -8.34 -7.07 9.41
C LYS A 27 -8.14 -8.54 9.80
N HIS A 28 -7.99 -9.43 8.81
CA HIS A 28 -7.92 -10.88 8.98
C HIS A 28 -6.69 -11.48 8.25
N LEU A 29 -5.48 -11.02 8.62
CA LEU A 29 -4.22 -11.51 8.05
C LEU A 29 -4.04 -13.03 8.21
N ASP A 30 -4.63 -13.62 9.25
CA ASP A 30 -4.64 -15.07 9.53
C ASP A 30 -5.39 -15.88 8.46
N LYS A 31 -6.32 -15.25 7.75
CA LYS A 31 -7.06 -15.89 6.64
C LYS A 31 -6.32 -15.80 5.31
N ILE A 32 -5.26 -14.99 5.22
CA ILE A 32 -4.51 -14.80 3.97
C ILE A 32 -3.45 -15.91 3.87
N PRO A 33 -3.43 -16.68 2.77
CA PRO A 33 -2.46 -17.75 2.59
C PRO A 33 -1.02 -17.24 2.65
N GLN A 34 -0.18 -17.93 3.43
CA GLN A 34 1.24 -17.57 3.61
C GLN A 34 2.14 -18.18 2.53
N ASP A 35 1.66 -19.22 1.84
CA ASP A 35 2.39 -20.01 0.84
C ASP A 35 2.04 -19.66 -0.62
N LYS A 36 1.01 -18.83 -0.83
CA LYS A 36 0.60 -18.41 -2.17
C LYS A 36 1.27 -17.10 -2.57
N GLY A 37 1.82 -17.07 -3.78
CA GLY A 37 2.27 -15.82 -4.41
C GLY A 37 1.10 -14.94 -4.87
N LEU A 38 1.44 -13.75 -5.34
CA LEU A 38 0.44 -12.83 -5.88
C LEU A 38 -0.19 -13.35 -7.18
N PRO A 39 -1.52 -13.38 -7.30
CA PRO A 39 -2.18 -13.78 -8.54
C PRO A 39 -2.17 -12.63 -9.56
N LEU A 40 -0.99 -12.19 -9.98
CA LEU A 40 -0.81 -11.03 -10.87
C LEU A 40 -1.50 -11.21 -12.23
N HIS A 41 -1.67 -12.45 -12.71
CA HIS A 41 -2.42 -12.73 -13.95
C HIS A 41 -3.91 -12.28 -13.90
N GLN A 42 -4.45 -11.98 -12.73
CA GLN A 42 -5.85 -11.54 -12.56
C GLN A 42 -6.02 -10.02 -12.72
N ILE A 43 -4.94 -9.24 -12.71
CA ILE A 43 -5.00 -7.78 -12.88
C ILE A 43 -4.87 -7.39 -14.35
N PRO A 44 -5.27 -6.17 -14.75
CA PRO A 44 -5.08 -5.67 -16.10
C PRO A 44 -3.61 -5.75 -16.56
N GLU A 45 -3.37 -6.03 -17.84
CA GLU A 45 -2.00 -6.18 -18.38
C GLU A 45 -1.12 -4.95 -18.15
N CYS A 46 -1.68 -3.74 -18.24
CA CYS A 46 -0.94 -2.50 -17.95
C CYS A 46 -0.44 -2.46 -16.49
N TRP A 47 -1.23 -2.96 -15.54
CA TRP A 47 -0.84 -3.06 -14.14
C TRP A 47 0.18 -4.18 -13.93
N GLN A 48 0.05 -5.32 -14.63
CA GLN A 48 1.10 -6.35 -14.63
C GLN A 48 2.44 -5.75 -15.07
N GLY A 49 2.44 -4.97 -16.15
CA GLY A 49 3.60 -4.22 -16.61
C GLY A 49 4.18 -3.29 -15.54
N CYS A 50 3.33 -2.54 -14.83
CA CYS A 50 3.76 -1.67 -13.75
C CYS A 50 4.41 -2.39 -12.57
N PHE A 51 3.85 -3.54 -12.16
CA PHE A 51 4.46 -4.36 -11.12
C PHE A 51 5.86 -4.83 -11.54
N GLN A 52 6.03 -5.27 -12.78
CA GLN A 52 7.33 -5.74 -13.27
C GLN A 52 8.35 -4.60 -13.46
N SER A 53 7.96 -3.51 -14.11
CA SER A 53 8.87 -2.40 -14.45
C SER A 53 9.36 -1.65 -13.21
N THR A 54 8.56 -1.61 -12.15
CA THR A 54 8.89 -0.91 -10.90
C THR A 54 9.19 -1.84 -9.73
N ASN A 55 9.37 -3.15 -9.99
CA ASN A 55 9.63 -4.16 -8.96
C ASN A 55 10.88 -3.81 -8.12
N HIS A 56 11.93 -3.32 -8.79
CA HIS A 56 13.16 -2.87 -8.17
C HIS A 56 12.97 -1.79 -7.08
N ALA A 57 11.83 -1.09 -7.09
CA ALA A 57 11.52 -0.01 -6.16
C ALA A 57 10.55 -0.41 -5.03
N TYR A 58 10.06 -1.65 -5.00
CA TYR A 58 9.11 -2.09 -3.99
C TYR A 58 9.74 -2.15 -2.58
N GLY A 59 11.00 -2.59 -2.49
CA GLY A 59 11.77 -2.64 -1.25
C GLY A 59 11.33 -3.70 -0.23
N GLY A 60 10.13 -4.28 -0.37
CA GLY A 60 9.59 -5.36 0.46
C GLY A 60 9.86 -6.77 -0.08
N GLY A 61 10.60 -6.89 -1.18
CA GLY A 61 10.86 -8.16 -1.88
C GLY A 61 10.64 -8.03 -3.38
N ASP A 62 10.31 -9.15 -4.01
CA ASP A 62 10.00 -9.25 -5.45
C ASP A 62 8.52 -9.65 -5.60
N PHE A 63 7.74 -8.88 -6.37
CA PHE A 63 6.32 -9.16 -6.61
C PHE A 63 6.02 -10.54 -7.21
N ASN A 64 6.99 -11.16 -7.88
CA ASN A 64 6.85 -12.51 -8.46
C ASN A 64 7.01 -13.62 -7.42
N THR A 65 7.60 -13.33 -6.26
CA THR A 65 7.94 -14.36 -5.26
C THR A 65 7.41 -14.04 -3.86
N ILE A 66 7.03 -12.79 -3.58
CA ILE A 66 6.45 -12.40 -2.30
C ILE A 66 5.15 -13.17 -2.04
N SER A 67 4.96 -13.60 -0.79
CA SER A 67 3.71 -14.21 -0.39
C SER A 67 2.58 -13.18 -0.39
N GLN A 68 1.36 -13.62 -0.69
CA GLN A 68 0.17 -12.79 -0.62
C GLN A 68 0.02 -12.18 0.78
N ARG A 69 0.32 -12.95 1.84
CA ARG A 69 0.28 -12.47 3.22
C ARG A 69 1.26 -11.33 3.47
N ASP A 70 2.53 -11.47 3.09
CA ASP A 70 3.54 -10.42 3.32
C ASP A 70 3.21 -9.15 2.55
N PHE A 71 2.74 -9.30 1.31
CA PHE A 71 2.27 -8.17 0.51
C PHE A 71 1.10 -7.44 1.15
N CYS A 72 0.10 -8.18 1.66
CA CYS A 72 -1.08 -7.60 2.29
C CYS A 72 -0.81 -7.05 3.69
N GLU A 73 0.06 -7.68 4.47
CA GLU A 73 0.51 -7.17 5.77
C GLU A 73 1.17 -5.80 5.61
N ASP A 74 1.84 -5.58 4.47
CA ASP A 74 2.54 -4.34 4.15
C ASP A 74 3.46 -3.93 5.30
N LYS A 75 4.25 -4.90 5.79
CA LYS A 75 5.19 -4.65 6.87
C LYS A 75 6.15 -3.56 6.44
N TRP A 76 6.39 -2.58 7.32
CA TRP A 76 7.19 -1.39 7.02
C TRP A 76 6.65 -0.47 5.92
N ALA A 77 5.40 -0.65 5.49
CA ALA A 77 4.74 0.20 4.50
C ALA A 77 5.41 0.21 3.11
N HIS A 78 6.04 -0.90 2.71
CA HIS A 78 6.66 -1.07 1.39
C HIS A 78 5.65 -0.89 0.25
N LEU A 79 4.51 -1.58 0.30
CA LEU A 79 3.42 -1.46 -0.67
C LEU A 79 2.84 -0.06 -0.69
N ARG A 80 2.55 0.53 0.47
CA ARG A 80 2.04 1.91 0.52
C ARG A 80 3.02 2.91 -0.10
N SER A 81 4.31 2.76 0.16
CA SER A 81 5.36 3.65 -0.35
C SER A 81 5.54 3.46 -1.85
N TRP A 82 5.63 2.20 -2.30
CA TRP A 82 5.69 1.85 -3.72
C TRP A 82 4.46 2.36 -4.48
N ALA A 83 3.25 2.14 -3.96
CA ALA A 83 2.01 2.55 -4.63
C ALA A 83 1.94 4.07 -4.79
N LYS A 84 2.37 4.84 -3.78
CA LYS A 84 2.34 6.31 -3.83
C LYS A 84 3.28 6.90 -4.87
N THR A 85 4.46 6.29 -5.06
CA THR A 85 5.52 6.88 -5.89
C THR A 85 5.64 6.21 -7.26
N TRP A 86 5.66 4.89 -7.29
CA TRP A 86 5.98 4.12 -8.49
C TRP A 86 4.73 3.53 -9.12
N GLY A 87 3.91 2.82 -8.34
CA GLY A 87 2.68 2.18 -8.82
C GLY A 87 1.68 3.17 -9.40
N HIS A 88 1.37 4.27 -8.69
CA HIS A 88 0.43 5.28 -9.16
C HIS A 88 0.94 6.03 -10.40
N THR A 89 2.23 6.40 -10.40
CA THR A 89 2.84 7.08 -11.56
C THR A 89 2.81 6.19 -12.79
N CYS A 90 3.21 4.92 -12.66
CA CYS A 90 3.14 3.97 -13.76
C CYS A 90 1.69 3.75 -14.22
N GLY A 91 0.75 3.55 -13.29
CA GLY A 91 -0.66 3.37 -13.62
C GLY A 91 -1.23 4.54 -14.43
N MET A 92 -0.89 5.79 -14.11
CA MET A 92 -1.33 6.95 -14.91
C MET A 92 -0.71 6.99 -16.32
N ILE A 93 0.52 6.48 -16.48
CA ILE A 93 1.24 6.47 -17.75
C ILE A 93 0.78 5.30 -18.64
N GLU A 94 0.66 4.09 -18.09
CA GLU A 94 0.44 2.87 -18.84
C GLU A 94 -1.05 2.46 -18.90
N CYS A 95 -1.83 2.71 -17.84
CA CYS A 95 -3.24 2.33 -17.75
C CYS A 95 -4.14 3.52 -18.09
N LYS A 96 -4.47 3.69 -19.38
CA LYS A 96 -5.31 4.80 -19.86
C LYS A 96 -6.80 4.64 -19.57
N ASP A 97 -7.26 3.40 -19.41
CA ASP A 97 -8.65 3.14 -19.02
C ASP A 97 -8.81 3.32 -17.52
N LYS A 98 -9.78 4.16 -17.14
CA LYS A 98 -10.15 4.37 -15.74
C LYS A 98 -10.63 3.07 -15.08
N GLU A 99 -11.26 2.17 -15.85
CA GLU A 99 -11.75 0.89 -15.36
C GLU A 99 -10.60 -0.02 -14.89
N ASP A 100 -9.40 0.09 -15.46
CA ASP A 100 -8.24 -0.68 -15.00
C ASP A 100 -7.82 -0.30 -13.58
N GLY A 101 -7.95 0.99 -13.22
CA GLY A 101 -7.77 1.44 -11.84
C GLY A 101 -8.80 0.81 -10.88
N TYR A 102 -10.07 0.75 -11.29
CA TYR A 102 -11.12 0.11 -10.48
C TYR A 102 -10.91 -1.41 -10.36
N ARG A 103 -10.50 -2.08 -11.43
CA ARG A 103 -10.14 -3.50 -11.42
C ARG A 103 -8.97 -3.77 -10.48
N MET A 104 -7.96 -2.89 -10.46
CA MET A 104 -6.81 -3.01 -9.56
C MET A 104 -7.24 -2.89 -8.09
N VAL A 105 -8.12 -1.94 -7.76
CA VAL A 105 -8.67 -1.79 -6.40
C VAL A 105 -9.52 -3.00 -6.00
N ARG A 106 -10.37 -3.50 -6.90
CA ARG A 106 -11.18 -4.70 -6.65
C ARG A 106 -10.31 -5.94 -6.40
N TRP A 107 -9.25 -6.10 -7.19
CA TRP A 107 -8.28 -7.18 -7.00
C TRP A 107 -7.56 -7.07 -5.65
N TYR A 108 -7.05 -5.89 -5.28
CA TYR A 108 -6.42 -5.72 -3.97
C TYR A 108 -7.37 -6.09 -2.84
N ASN A 109 -8.62 -5.64 -2.91
CA ASN A 109 -9.63 -5.98 -1.91
C ASN A 109 -9.91 -7.49 -1.86
N SER A 110 -9.95 -8.18 -3.01
CA SER A 110 -10.21 -9.63 -3.03
C SER A 110 -9.08 -10.47 -2.45
N ILE A 111 -7.83 -9.98 -2.46
CA ILE A 111 -6.68 -10.71 -1.92
C ILE A 111 -6.27 -10.27 -0.52
N CYS A 112 -6.55 -9.03 -0.14
CA CYS A 112 -6.08 -8.45 1.13
C CYS A 112 -7.21 -8.06 2.10
N MET A 113 -8.46 -7.89 1.65
CA MET A 113 -9.57 -7.40 2.48
C MET A 113 -10.65 -8.47 2.72
N ILE A 114 -10.21 -9.67 3.08
CA ILE A 114 -11.05 -10.85 3.43
C ILE A 114 -11.43 -10.89 4.91
#